data_AF-A0A7X7F4G1-F1
#
_entry.id   AF-A0A7X7F4G1-F1
#
_cell.length_a   1.000
_cell.length_b   1.000
_cell.length_c   1.000
_cell.angle_alpha   90.00
_cell.angle_beta   90.00
_cell.angle_gamma   90.00
#
_symmetry.space_group_name_H-M   'P 1'
#
loop_
_entity.id
_entity.type
_entity.pdbx_description
1 polymer ?
#
loop_
_entity_poly.entity_id
_entity_poly.type
_entity_poly.pdbx_seq_one_letter_code
_entity_poly.pdbx_strand_id
1 'polypeptide(L)'
;MNHGLAAHLLAFALFVSVTAIPWSDWPSDNCRADQLGELTQPIAGRPMRASSGEFDPESNRDCHHPQPGQSLVVADLKGPGEIRHMWFTISSVDRRYPRKLVLRVFYDGSDVPSVETPIGDFFAAGNGMRANVKTKPIEVSSYGRALNSYWRMPFKKSCRVEVQNQSDVRMSVYFQCDWL
;
A
#
# COMPACT_ATOMS: atom_id res chain seq x y z
N MET A 1 51.49 -48.98 50.39
CA MET A 1 50.92 -49.50 49.12
C MET A 1 49.42 -49.47 49.27
N ASN A 2 48.87 -48.27 49.21
CA ASN A 2 48.12 -47.67 48.10
C ASN A 2 46.63 -48.02 48.12
N HIS A 3 45.89 -47.01 48.57
CA HIS A 3 44.46 -46.91 48.72
C HIS A 3 43.72 -47.00 47.38
N GLY A 4 42.57 -47.66 47.38
CA GLY A 4 41.63 -47.64 46.27
C GLY A 4 40.88 -46.31 46.18
N LEU A 5 40.84 -45.75 44.97
CA LEU A 5 39.97 -44.65 44.58
C LEU A 5 39.25 -45.07 43.30
N ALA A 6 37.96 -45.38 43.44
CA ALA A 6 37.06 -45.54 42.31
C ALA A 6 36.71 -44.14 41.77
N ALA A 7 37.12 -43.85 40.54
CA ALA A 7 36.76 -42.63 39.85
C ALA A 7 35.29 -42.72 39.40
N HIS A 8 34.41 -41.97 40.07
CA HIS A 8 33.06 -41.73 39.59
C HIS A 8 33.09 -40.73 38.42
N LEU A 9 32.90 -41.23 37.20
CA LEU A 9 32.53 -40.41 36.05
C LEU A 9 31.05 -40.03 36.17
N LEU A 10 30.78 -38.80 36.58
CA LEU A 10 29.46 -38.18 36.50
C LEU A 10 29.17 -37.80 35.04
N ALA A 11 28.38 -38.61 34.34
CA ALA A 11 27.79 -38.23 33.06
C ALA A 11 26.64 -37.24 33.32
N PHE A 12 26.84 -35.97 33.00
CA PHE A 12 25.77 -34.98 32.94
C PHE A 12 24.93 -35.22 31.68
N ALA A 13 23.76 -35.86 31.83
CA ALA A 13 22.76 -35.95 30.77
C ALA A 13 21.98 -34.63 30.72
N LEU A 14 22.25 -33.83 29.69
CA LEU A 14 21.50 -32.60 29.40
C LEU A 14 20.16 -33.01 28.76
N PHE A 15 19.09 -33.07 29.57
CA PHE A 15 17.74 -33.23 29.06
C PHE A 15 17.26 -31.89 28.48
N VAL A 16 17.42 -31.72 27.16
CA VAL A 16 16.67 -30.70 26.43
C VAL A 16 15.24 -31.22 26.32
N SER A 17 14.36 -30.76 27.22
CA SER A 17 12.93 -30.93 27.01
C SER A 17 12.53 -30.02 25.84
N VAL A 18 12.34 -30.63 24.67
CA VAL A 18 11.53 -30.01 23.62
C VAL A 18 10.11 -30.04 24.15
N THR A 19 9.72 -29.00 24.88
CA THR A 19 8.30 -28.69 25.00
C THR A 19 7.84 -28.42 23.58
N ALA A 20 6.97 -29.29 23.07
CA ALA A 20 6.21 -28.97 21.88
C ALA A 20 5.45 -27.68 22.24
N ILE A 21 6.00 -26.54 21.84
CA ILE A 21 5.21 -25.31 21.73
C ILE A 21 4.09 -25.75 20.79
N PRO A 22 2.83 -25.86 21.27
CA PRO A 22 1.74 -26.15 20.36
C PRO A 22 1.84 -25.06 19.31
N TRP A 23 2.06 -25.46 18.06
CA TRP A 23 2.03 -24.54 16.95
C TRP A 23 0.72 -23.82 17.11
N SER A 24 0.77 -22.54 17.51
CA SER A 24 -0.43 -21.75 17.69
C SER A 24 -1.17 -21.90 16.41
N ASP A 25 -2.41 -22.40 16.46
CA ASP A 25 -3.30 -22.54 15.32
C ASP A 25 -3.22 -21.23 14.54
N TRP A 26 -2.38 -21.21 13.51
CA TRP A 26 -2.43 -20.16 12.51
C TRP A 26 -3.85 -20.27 12.01
N PRO A 27 -4.68 -19.21 12.04
CA PRO A 27 -6.08 -19.31 11.69
C PRO A 27 -6.17 -20.06 10.37
N SER A 28 -6.56 -21.31 10.46
CA SER A 28 -6.56 -22.23 9.33
C SER A 28 -7.67 -21.72 8.46
N ASP A 29 -7.27 -21.10 7.35
CA ASP A 29 -8.08 -20.87 6.19
C ASP A 29 -9.58 -20.76 6.45
N ASN A 30 -10.02 -19.57 6.85
CA ASN A 30 -11.20 -19.03 6.16
C ASN A 30 -10.75 -18.70 4.73
N CYS A 31 -10.50 -19.75 3.94
CA CYS A 31 -10.63 -19.68 2.50
C CYS A 31 -12.05 -19.16 2.29
N ARG A 32 -12.18 -17.88 1.94
CA ARG A 32 -13.46 -17.15 1.85
C ARG A 32 -14.40 -17.92 0.91
N ALA A 33 -15.22 -18.79 1.48
CA ALA A 33 -15.96 -19.81 0.74
C ALA A 33 -17.05 -19.20 -0.14
N ASP A 34 -17.42 -17.93 0.10
CA ASP A 34 -18.31 -17.16 -0.77
C ASP A 34 -17.96 -15.65 -0.74
N GLN A 35 -17.11 -15.22 -1.67
CA GLN A 35 -16.78 -13.79 -1.84
C GLN A 35 -17.98 -12.94 -2.27
N LEU A 36 -19.00 -13.54 -2.91
CA LEU A 36 -20.19 -12.82 -3.34
C LEU A 36 -21.19 -12.71 -2.19
N GLY A 37 -21.30 -13.73 -1.35
CA GLY A 37 -22.04 -13.70 -0.10
C GLY A 37 -21.58 -12.58 0.84
N GLU A 38 -20.27 -12.31 0.91
CA GLU A 38 -19.72 -11.18 1.68
C GLU A 38 -20.26 -9.81 1.21
N LEU A 39 -20.61 -9.65 -0.08
CA LEU A 39 -21.17 -8.39 -0.60
C LEU A 39 -22.58 -8.10 -0.08
N THR A 40 -23.30 -9.12 0.40
CA THR A 40 -24.65 -8.97 0.96
C THR A 40 -24.64 -8.46 2.40
N GLN A 41 -23.46 -8.46 3.04
CA GLN A 41 -23.33 -8.08 4.44
C GLN A 41 -23.09 -6.57 4.58
N PRO A 42 -23.70 -5.92 5.58
CA PRO A 42 -23.41 -4.53 5.86
C PRO A 42 -21.96 -4.38 6.31
N ILE A 43 -21.26 -3.39 5.75
CA ILE A 43 -19.89 -3.06 6.15
C ILE A 43 -19.94 -1.85 7.08
N ALA A 44 -19.40 -1.99 8.30
CA ALA A 44 -19.30 -0.89 9.24
C ALA A 44 -18.31 0.19 8.74
N GLY A 45 -18.74 1.46 8.80
CA GLY A 45 -17.95 2.61 8.38
C GLY A 45 -18.75 3.54 7.45
N ARG A 46 -18.10 4.59 6.96
CA ARG A 46 -18.73 5.56 6.04
C ARG A 46 -17.87 5.68 4.79
N PRO A 47 -18.41 5.49 3.58
CA PRO A 47 -17.61 5.68 2.38
C PRO A 47 -17.24 7.15 2.24
N MET A 48 -15.95 7.40 2.06
CA MET A 48 -15.36 8.72 1.92
C MET A 48 -14.43 8.74 0.70
N ARG A 49 -14.28 9.90 0.06
CA ARG A 49 -13.41 10.09 -1.10
C ARG A 49 -12.62 11.39 -0.99
N ALA A 50 -11.33 11.33 -1.27
CA ALA A 50 -10.52 12.47 -1.67
C ALA A 50 -10.27 12.37 -3.19
N SER A 51 -10.48 13.45 -3.94
CA SER A 51 -10.32 13.43 -5.40
C SER A 51 -9.79 14.77 -5.91
N SER A 52 -9.24 14.75 -7.13
CA SER A 52 -8.72 15.95 -7.79
C SER A 52 -9.79 16.90 -8.35
N GLY A 53 -11.07 16.49 -8.33
CA GLY A 53 -12.21 17.30 -8.78
C GLY A 53 -12.46 18.50 -7.88
N GLU A 54 -12.62 19.68 -8.46
CA GLU A 54 -13.10 20.87 -7.76
C GLU A 54 -14.61 20.71 -7.54
N PHE A 55 -15.12 21.01 -6.33
CA PHE A 55 -16.58 21.01 -6.09
C PHE A 55 -17.19 22.33 -6.60
N ASP A 56 -17.05 22.57 -7.90
CA ASP A 56 -17.67 23.67 -8.61
C ASP A 56 -18.45 23.08 -9.81
N PRO A 57 -19.80 23.09 -9.78
CA PRO A 57 -20.63 22.52 -10.85
C PRO A 57 -20.38 23.12 -12.23
N GLU A 58 -19.83 24.33 -12.31
CA GLU A 58 -19.57 25.04 -13.57
C GLU A 58 -18.11 24.88 -14.05
N SER A 59 -17.29 24.12 -13.31
CA SER A 59 -15.86 23.92 -13.60
C SER A 59 -15.58 22.51 -14.07
N ASN A 60 -14.56 22.38 -14.93
CA ASN A 60 -13.98 21.10 -15.35
C ASN A 60 -12.47 21.03 -14.98
N ARG A 61 -12.07 21.75 -13.93
CA ARG A 61 -10.68 21.79 -13.45
C ARG A 61 -10.40 20.64 -12.50
N ASP A 62 -10.52 19.41 -13.00
CA ASP A 62 -10.47 18.19 -12.19
C ASP A 62 -9.06 17.60 -12.02
N CYS A 63 -8.02 18.41 -12.23
CA CYS A 63 -6.63 17.98 -12.08
C CYS A 63 -5.72 19.03 -11.45
N HIS A 64 -4.68 18.54 -10.79
CA HIS A 64 -3.62 19.34 -10.22
C HIS A 64 -2.40 19.37 -11.15
N HIS A 65 -1.61 20.44 -11.05
CA HIS A 65 -0.48 20.70 -11.94
C HIS A 65 0.85 20.86 -11.16
N PRO A 66 1.36 19.81 -10.50
CA PRO A 66 2.62 19.90 -9.77
C PRO A 66 3.79 20.25 -10.71
N GLN A 67 4.50 21.32 -10.37
CA GLN A 67 5.71 21.77 -11.06
C GLN A 67 6.89 20.83 -10.79
N PRO A 68 7.99 20.91 -11.56
CA PRO A 68 9.23 20.22 -11.24
C PRO A 68 9.66 20.41 -9.78
N GLY A 69 9.94 19.31 -9.09
CA GLY A 69 10.31 19.25 -7.67
C GLY A 69 9.13 19.36 -6.69
N GLN A 70 7.94 19.77 -7.14
CA GLN A 70 6.80 20.02 -6.27
C GLN A 70 6.15 18.73 -5.77
N SER A 71 5.85 18.69 -4.48
CA SER A 71 4.98 17.69 -3.86
C SER A 71 3.52 18.16 -3.88
N LEU A 72 2.62 17.23 -4.19
CA LEU A 72 1.18 17.39 -4.14
C LEU A 72 0.64 16.42 -3.09
N VAL A 73 -0.08 16.94 -2.09
CA VAL A 73 -0.87 16.12 -1.18
C VAL A 73 -2.13 15.67 -1.92
N VAL A 74 -2.23 14.37 -2.16
CA VAL A 74 -3.34 13.71 -2.85
C VAL A 74 -4.50 13.47 -1.88
N ALA A 75 -4.17 13.04 -0.66
CA ALA A 75 -5.15 12.80 0.38
C ALA A 75 -4.53 13.10 1.75
N ASP A 76 -5.26 13.82 2.60
CA ASP A 76 -4.96 13.98 4.02
C ASP A 76 -6.15 13.47 4.84
N LEU A 77 -6.14 12.17 5.13
CA LEU A 77 -7.27 11.45 5.73
C LEU A 77 -7.15 11.46 7.25
N LYS A 78 -8.25 11.77 7.95
CA LYS A 78 -8.29 11.87 9.42
C LYS A 78 -9.24 10.84 10.03
N GLY A 79 -8.83 10.25 11.15
CA GLY A 79 -9.57 9.21 11.86
C GLY A 79 -9.01 7.81 11.61
N PRO A 80 -9.58 6.78 12.25
CA PRO A 80 -9.36 5.40 11.84
C PRO A 80 -10.05 5.15 10.50
N GLY A 81 -9.43 4.36 9.65
CA GLY A 81 -10.02 4.02 8.36
C GLY A 81 -9.17 3.05 7.54
N GLU A 82 -9.66 2.73 6.35
CA GLU A 82 -8.96 1.86 5.40
C GLU A 82 -9.09 2.43 3.99
N ILE A 83 -7.97 2.76 3.34
CA ILE A 83 -8.00 3.02 1.89
C ILE A 83 -8.28 1.68 1.20
N ARG A 84 -9.27 1.70 0.31
CA ARG A 84 -9.76 0.50 -0.41
C ARG A 84 -9.61 0.60 -1.91
N HIS A 85 -9.55 1.82 -2.42
CA HIS A 85 -9.33 2.05 -3.83
C HIS A 85 -8.55 3.35 -4.05
N MET A 86 -7.53 3.27 -4.89
CA MET A 86 -6.86 4.45 -5.44
C MET A 86 -6.89 4.37 -6.96
N TRP A 87 -7.25 5.49 -7.59
CA TRP A 87 -7.16 5.66 -9.02
C TRP A 87 -6.30 6.86 -9.36
N PHE A 88 -5.49 6.74 -10.41
CA PHE A 88 -4.74 7.84 -10.99
C PHE A 88 -4.78 7.81 -12.51
N THR A 89 -4.77 9.00 -13.12
CA THR A 89 -4.27 9.17 -14.49
C THR A 89 -3.39 10.41 -14.57
N ILE A 90 -2.33 10.33 -15.36
CA ILE A 90 -1.29 11.36 -15.43
C ILE A 90 -1.04 11.72 -16.88
N SER A 91 -1.12 13.03 -17.15
CA SER A 91 -0.70 13.62 -18.42
C SER A 91 0.65 14.30 -18.23
N SER A 92 1.63 13.89 -19.02
CA SER A 92 2.95 14.53 -19.06
C SER A 92 3.51 14.41 -20.48
N VAL A 93 4.30 15.41 -20.88
CA VAL A 93 5.06 15.37 -22.13
C VAL A 93 6.24 14.39 -22.04
N ASP A 94 6.77 14.17 -20.84
CA ASP A 94 7.81 13.18 -20.60
C ASP A 94 7.21 11.77 -20.59
N ARG A 95 7.60 10.94 -21.56
CA ARG A 95 7.13 9.54 -21.67
C ARG A 95 7.59 8.64 -20.53
N ARG A 96 8.68 9.02 -19.82
CA ARG A 96 9.26 8.26 -18.70
C ARG A 96 8.76 8.74 -17.34
N TYR A 97 7.76 9.62 -17.29
CA TYR A 97 7.17 10.08 -16.03
C TYR A 97 6.75 8.97 -15.04
N PRO A 98 6.41 7.71 -15.42
CA PRO A 98 6.05 6.70 -14.41
C PRO A 98 7.20 6.38 -13.44
N ARG A 99 8.46 6.67 -13.81
CA ARG A 99 9.63 6.58 -12.93
C ARG A 99 9.96 7.88 -12.19
N LYS A 100 9.36 9.01 -12.59
CA LYS A 100 9.67 10.35 -12.07
C LYS A 100 8.56 10.96 -11.22
N LEU A 101 7.37 10.38 -11.18
CA LEU A 101 6.34 10.73 -10.20
C LEU A 101 6.42 9.75 -9.04
N VAL A 102 6.87 10.21 -7.88
CA VAL A 102 7.08 9.35 -6.69
C VAL A 102 5.85 9.42 -5.79
N LEU A 103 5.25 8.27 -5.53
CA LEU A 103 4.14 8.09 -4.59
C LEU A 103 4.71 7.86 -3.18
N ARG A 104 4.17 8.57 -2.19
CA ARG A 104 4.46 8.39 -0.77
C ARG A 104 3.19 8.21 0.05
N VAL A 105 3.19 7.25 0.96
CA VAL A 105 2.10 7.03 1.92
C VAL A 105 2.65 7.04 3.35
N PHE A 106 2.08 7.90 4.18
CA PHE A 106 2.43 8.07 5.58
C PHE A 106 1.24 7.65 6.45
N TYR A 107 1.49 6.77 7.43
CA TYR A 107 0.47 6.31 8.36
C TYR A 107 0.66 6.93 9.73
N ASP A 108 -0.45 7.26 10.40
CA ASP A 108 -0.55 7.59 11.82
C ASP A 108 0.41 8.67 12.33
N GLY A 109 0.76 9.64 11.46
CA GLY A 109 1.65 10.76 11.78
C GLY A 109 3.14 10.44 11.71
N SER A 110 3.53 9.32 11.09
CA SER A 110 4.94 9.00 10.84
C SER A 110 5.59 10.02 9.90
N ASP A 111 6.79 10.47 10.25
CA ASP A 111 7.63 11.32 9.38
C ASP A 111 8.29 10.52 8.24
N VAL A 112 8.40 9.19 8.42
CA VAL A 112 8.95 8.28 7.40
C VAL A 112 7.81 7.63 6.63
N PRO A 113 7.80 7.70 5.28
CA PRO A 113 6.77 7.05 4.48
C PRO A 113 6.93 5.52 4.57
N SER A 114 5.80 4.83 4.77
CA SER A 114 5.79 3.36 4.78
C SER A 114 5.67 2.78 3.37
N VAL A 115 5.18 3.56 2.42
CA VAL A 115 5.22 3.26 0.99
C VAL A 115 5.95 4.41 0.31
N GLU A 116 7.05 4.13 -0.36
CA GLU A 116 7.75 5.09 -1.22
C GLU A 116 8.20 4.38 -2.49
N THR A 117 7.67 4.79 -3.64
CA THR A 117 7.94 4.13 -4.92
C THR A 117 7.55 5.02 -6.09
N PRO A 118 8.23 4.94 -7.24
CA PRO A 118 7.72 5.53 -8.46
C PRO A 118 6.33 4.99 -8.80
N ILE A 119 5.46 5.87 -9.30
CA ILE A 119 4.05 5.53 -9.51
C ILE A 119 3.89 4.33 -10.46
N GLY A 120 4.70 4.23 -11.52
CA GLY A 120 4.65 3.09 -12.44
C GLY A 120 4.98 1.76 -11.74
N ASP A 121 6.01 1.77 -10.89
CA ASP A 121 6.46 0.58 -10.18
C ASP A 121 5.41 0.10 -9.15
N PHE A 122 4.73 1.02 -8.46
CA PHE A 122 3.60 0.71 -7.57
C PHE A 122 2.46 -0.01 -8.30
N PHE A 123 2.12 0.45 -9.52
CA PHE A 123 1.07 -0.13 -10.35
C PHE A 123 1.57 -1.27 -11.26
N ALA A 124 2.71 -1.89 -10.94
CA ALA A 124 3.31 -3.01 -11.65
C ALA A 124 3.63 -2.77 -13.14
N ALA A 125 3.68 -1.50 -13.57
CA ALA A 125 4.12 -1.06 -14.88
C ALA A 125 5.52 -0.45 -14.76
N GLY A 126 6.52 -1.32 -14.63
CA GLY A 126 7.88 -0.91 -14.27
C GLY A 126 8.70 -0.26 -15.40
N ASN A 127 9.94 0.09 -15.08
CA ASN A 127 10.94 0.60 -16.04
C ASN A 127 10.58 1.95 -16.71
N GLY A 128 9.67 2.69 -16.09
CA GLY A 128 9.17 3.95 -16.65
C GLY A 128 8.34 3.75 -17.92
N MET A 129 7.88 2.51 -18.14
CA MET A 129 7.05 2.13 -19.26
C MET A 129 5.58 2.09 -18.83
N ARG A 130 4.71 2.14 -19.83
CA ARG A 130 3.28 1.95 -19.66
C ARG A 130 2.94 0.57 -20.20
N ALA A 131 2.18 -0.20 -19.43
CA ALA A 131 1.67 -1.51 -19.84
C ALA A 131 0.27 -1.69 -19.24
N ASN A 132 -0.56 -2.50 -19.88
CA ASN A 132 -1.78 -2.96 -19.23
C ASN A 132 -1.42 -4.09 -18.25
N VAL A 133 -2.03 -4.06 -17.08
CA VAL A 133 -1.81 -5.04 -16.00
C VAL A 133 -3.18 -5.44 -15.46
N LYS A 134 -3.43 -6.74 -15.28
CA LYS A 134 -4.69 -7.22 -14.72
C LYS A 134 -4.41 -8.25 -13.63
N THR A 135 -4.54 -7.82 -12.38
CA THR A 135 -4.35 -8.65 -11.19
C THR A 135 -5.47 -8.34 -10.18
N LYS A 136 -5.54 -9.08 -9.07
CA LYS A 136 -6.52 -8.82 -8.02
C LYS A 136 -6.33 -7.45 -7.33
N PRO A 137 -5.11 -7.05 -6.90
CA PRO A 137 -4.93 -5.77 -6.21
C PRO A 137 -4.58 -4.59 -7.14
N ILE A 138 -4.19 -4.84 -8.39
CA ILE A 138 -3.76 -3.80 -9.34
C ILE A 138 -4.40 -4.04 -10.71
N GLU A 139 -5.04 -3.01 -11.25
CA GLU A 139 -5.55 -2.99 -12.62
C GLU A 139 -5.09 -1.73 -13.35
N VAL A 140 -4.31 -1.94 -14.40
CA VAL A 140 -3.87 -0.88 -15.30
C VAL A 140 -4.49 -1.11 -16.68
N SER A 141 -5.24 -0.12 -17.15
CA SER A 141 -5.97 -0.19 -18.41
C SER A 141 -5.76 1.06 -19.28
N SER A 142 -6.51 1.16 -20.39
CA SER A 142 -6.43 2.28 -21.33
C SER A 142 -5.01 2.53 -21.86
N TYR A 143 -4.31 1.46 -22.25
CA TYR A 143 -2.92 1.50 -22.74
C TYR A 143 -1.94 2.06 -21.68
N GLY A 144 -2.09 1.62 -20.43
CA GLY A 144 -1.21 2.04 -19.34
C GLY A 144 -1.47 3.43 -18.78
N ARG A 145 -2.67 3.98 -18.97
CA ARG A 145 -3.03 5.36 -18.55
C ARG A 145 -3.95 5.41 -17.33
N ALA A 146 -4.79 4.41 -17.14
CA ALA A 146 -5.69 4.32 -16.00
C ALA A 146 -5.09 3.37 -14.97
N LEU A 147 -4.65 3.91 -13.83
CA LEU A 147 -3.92 3.18 -12.79
C LEU A 147 -4.87 2.96 -11.61
N ASN A 148 -5.32 1.72 -11.39
CA ASN A 148 -6.21 1.36 -10.27
C ASN A 148 -5.49 0.44 -9.30
N SER A 149 -5.68 0.71 -8.01
CA SER A 149 -5.21 -0.11 -6.91
C SER A 149 -6.34 -0.41 -5.95
N TYR A 150 -6.46 -1.68 -5.56
CA TYR A 150 -7.41 -2.22 -4.59
C TYR A 150 -6.69 -2.82 -3.37
N TRP A 151 -5.44 -2.41 -3.13
CA TRP A 151 -4.76 -2.76 -1.89
C TRP A 151 -5.55 -2.21 -0.70
N ARG A 152 -5.70 -3.04 0.34
CA ARG A 152 -6.27 -2.63 1.61
C ARG A 152 -5.18 -1.97 2.45
N MET A 153 -5.34 -0.69 2.76
CA MET A 153 -4.36 0.09 3.52
C MET A 153 -5.00 0.69 4.77
N PRO A 154 -5.05 -0.08 5.88
CA PRO A 154 -5.65 0.38 7.13
C PRO A 154 -4.75 1.35 7.89
N PHE A 155 -5.36 2.31 8.59
CA PHE A 155 -4.69 3.29 9.46
C PHE A 155 -5.53 3.56 10.71
N LYS A 156 -4.89 3.90 11.84
CA LYS A 156 -5.58 4.06 13.14
C LYS A 156 -5.99 5.49 13.44
N LYS A 157 -5.21 6.47 13.01
CA LYS A 157 -5.36 7.90 13.35
C LYS A 157 -5.46 8.79 12.12
N SER A 158 -4.65 8.52 11.11
CA SER A 158 -4.60 9.32 9.88
C SER A 158 -3.79 8.64 8.79
N CYS A 159 -4.06 8.98 7.53
CA CYS A 159 -3.22 8.56 6.41
C CYS A 159 -3.02 9.74 5.46
N ARG A 160 -1.76 10.02 5.12
CA ARG A 160 -1.41 11.04 4.13
C ARG A 160 -0.81 10.39 2.90
N VAL A 161 -1.38 10.69 1.73
CA VAL A 161 -0.89 10.23 0.43
C VAL A 161 -0.37 11.44 -0.33
N GLU A 162 0.85 11.35 -0.82
CA GLU A 162 1.50 12.42 -1.57
C GLU A 162 2.09 11.89 -2.87
N VAL A 163 2.16 12.75 -3.88
CA VAL A 163 2.94 12.50 -5.09
C VAL A 163 3.93 13.64 -5.31
N GLN A 164 5.18 13.32 -5.63
CA GLN A 164 6.20 14.32 -5.95
C GLN A 164 6.61 14.22 -7.40
N ASN A 165 6.53 15.34 -8.11
CA ASN A 165 7.04 15.45 -9.46
C ASN A 165 8.57 15.62 -9.43
N GLN A 166 9.32 14.56 -9.68
CA GLN A 166 10.79 14.59 -9.83
C GLN A 166 11.22 14.69 -11.31
N SER A 167 10.31 15.07 -12.20
CA SER A 167 10.64 15.38 -13.59
C SER A 167 11.00 16.86 -13.76
N ASP A 168 11.57 17.14 -14.92
CA ASP A 168 11.97 18.45 -15.41
C ASP A 168 10.81 19.22 -16.08
N VAL A 169 9.63 18.61 -16.14
CA VAL A 169 8.44 19.18 -16.80
C VAL A 169 7.24 19.20 -15.86
N ARG A 170 6.31 20.13 -16.06
CA ARG A 170 5.00 20.08 -15.40
C ARG A 170 4.21 18.84 -15.84
N MET A 171 3.36 18.33 -14.96
CA MET A 171 2.42 17.25 -15.26
C MET A 171 1.02 17.61 -14.78
N SER A 172 0.00 16.97 -15.34
CA SER A 172 -1.37 17.02 -14.82
C SER A 172 -1.67 15.69 -14.13
N VAL A 173 -2.10 15.74 -12.87
CA VAL A 173 -2.41 14.57 -12.04
C VAL A 173 -3.90 14.59 -11.70
N TYR A 174 -4.58 13.55 -12.11
CA TYR A 174 -5.96 13.23 -11.73
C TYR A 174 -5.90 12.07 -10.75
N PHE A 175 -6.73 12.11 -9.71
CA PHE A 175 -6.77 11.03 -8.73
C PHE A 175 -8.12 10.88 -8.03
N GLN A 176 -8.33 9.68 -7.50
CA GLN A 176 -9.36 9.35 -6.53
C GLN A 176 -8.73 8.46 -5.45
N CYS A 177 -9.05 8.73 -4.20
CA CYS A 177 -8.66 7.92 -3.04
C CYS A 177 -9.92 7.66 -2.22
N ASP A 178 -10.42 6.44 -2.35
CA ASP A 178 -11.61 5.93 -1.67
C ASP A 178 -11.23 5.17 -0.41
N TRP A 179 -11.89 5.52 0.68
CA TRP A 179 -11.65 4.91 1.98
C TRP A 179 -12.95 4.76 2.77
N LEU A 180 -12.89 3.90 3.78
CA LEU A 180 -14.00 3.60 4.69
C LEU A 180 -13.62 3.95 6.13
#